data_AF-A0A158P694-F1
#
_entry.id   AF-A0A158P694-F1
#
_cell.length_a   1.000
_cell.length_b   1.000
_cell.length_c   1.000
_cell.angle_alpha   90.00
_cell.angle_beta   90.00
_cell.angle_gamma   90.00
#
_symmetry.space_group_name_H-M   'P 1'
#
loop_
_entity.id
_entity.type
_entity.pdbx_description
1 polymer ?
#
loop_
_entity_poly.entity_id
_entity_poly.type
_entity_poly.pdbx_seq_one_letter_code
_entity_poly.pdbx_strand_id
1 'polypeptide(L)'
;MAILSQDNPSGVIQRVCISVQLHPLFVTDADRSYCAQCVYVKSHVVGDFESSLDISESLPTELAPQFDLEAMPKCSYTIRKGSESGPEVHYAVVGESVYHVWRCPGENTGILVQNCFVEDGQGNRILIIDQNGCGVDQYVMATPEYSSDLTSAFQETRVFKFAQRTIIRFICQIRICLRSDECEKLTVGGNFSFGKKT
;
A
#
# COMPACT_ATOMS: atom_id res chain seq x y z
N MET A 1 -21.51 -3.36 -16.20
CA MET A 1 -21.52 -2.55 -14.97
C MET A 1 -22.81 -1.74 -15.00
N ALA A 2 -23.79 -2.07 -14.17
CA ALA A 2 -25.04 -1.31 -14.10
C ALA A 2 -25.11 -0.67 -12.72
N ILE A 3 -25.16 0.67 -12.68
CA ILE A 3 -25.30 1.44 -11.43
C ILE A 3 -26.78 1.73 -11.27
N LEU A 4 -27.43 1.11 -10.30
CA LEU A 4 -28.79 1.45 -9.90
C LEU A 4 -28.69 2.43 -8.72
N SER A 5 -29.10 3.68 -8.94
CA SER A 5 -29.25 4.67 -7.87
C SER A 5 -30.73 4.86 -7.61
N GLN A 6 -31.16 4.69 -6.37
CA GLN A 6 -32.54 4.93 -5.94
C GLN A 6 -32.50 6.00 -4.86
N ASP A 7 -33.10 7.14 -5.17
CA ASP A 7 -33.06 8.34 -4.33
C ASP A 7 -34.23 8.28 -3.32
N ASN A 8 -33.91 8.33 -2.02
CA ASN A 8 -34.88 8.39 -0.92
C ASN A 8 -34.65 9.73 -0.17
N PRO A 9 -35.68 10.55 0.11
CA PRO A 9 -35.50 12.00 0.30
C PRO A 9 -34.86 12.48 1.62
N SER A 10 -34.08 11.66 2.33
CA SER A 10 -33.25 12.11 3.48
C SER A 10 -31.78 11.67 3.41
N GLY A 11 -31.35 11.03 2.33
CA GLY A 11 -29.96 10.63 2.13
C GLY A 11 -29.75 9.84 0.85
N VAL A 12 -28.56 9.93 0.26
CA VAL A 12 -28.22 9.21 -0.97
C VAL A 12 -27.63 7.85 -0.61
N ILE A 13 -28.28 6.79 -1.06
CA ILE A 13 -27.79 5.42 -0.90
C ILE A 13 -27.10 5.00 -2.20
N GLN A 14 -25.81 4.69 -2.11
CA GLN A 14 -25.05 4.13 -3.22
C GLN A 14 -24.69 2.68 -2.92
N ARG A 15 -25.01 1.78 -3.85
CA ARG A 15 -24.70 0.36 -3.72
C ARG A 15 -23.83 -0.08 -4.88
N VAL A 16 -22.69 -0.68 -4.56
CA VAL A 16 -21.73 -1.24 -5.51
C VAL A 16 -21.64 -2.74 -5.27
N CYS A 17 -21.98 -3.52 -6.28
CA CYS A 17 -21.88 -4.96 -6.25
C CYS A 17 -20.78 -5.45 -7.18
N ILE A 18 -19.93 -6.32 -6.66
CA ILE A 18 -18.86 -6.99 -7.39
C ILE A 18 -19.21 -8.48 -7.42
N SER A 19 -19.42 -9.01 -8.62
CA SER A 19 -19.64 -10.44 -8.82
C SER A 19 -18.33 -11.07 -9.29
N VAL A 20 -17.88 -12.09 -8.57
CA VAL A 20 -16.67 -12.85 -8.89
C VAL A 20 -17.09 -14.17 -9.52
N GLN A 21 -16.74 -14.33 -10.79
CA GLN A 21 -16.95 -15.56 -11.55
C GLN A 21 -15.64 -16.34 -11.60
N LEU A 22 -15.67 -17.60 -11.18
CA LEU A 22 -14.46 -18.45 -11.17
C LEU A 22 -14.17 -19.09 -12.52
N HIS A 23 -15.13 -19.04 -13.46
CA HIS A 23 -14.92 -19.50 -14.83
C HIS A 23 -15.03 -18.31 -15.82
N PRO A 24 -14.05 -18.12 -16.71
CA PRO A 24 -13.96 -16.93 -17.56
C PRO A 24 -15.05 -16.81 -18.64
N LEU A 25 -15.91 -17.83 -18.79
CA LEU A 25 -16.95 -17.88 -19.85
C LEU A 25 -18.36 -18.23 -19.34
N PHE A 26 -18.53 -18.75 -18.12
CA PHE A 26 -19.83 -19.25 -17.64
C PHE A 26 -20.07 -18.91 -16.18
N VAL A 27 -21.32 -18.59 -15.83
CA VAL A 27 -21.73 -18.38 -14.44
C VAL A 27 -22.06 -19.72 -13.80
N THR A 28 -21.44 -20.02 -12.65
CA THR A 28 -21.59 -21.30 -11.94
C THR A 28 -22.12 -21.11 -10.52
N ASP A 29 -22.59 -22.17 -9.86
CA ASP A 29 -23.10 -22.11 -8.47
C ASP A 29 -21.99 -21.76 -7.43
N ALA A 30 -20.73 -21.83 -7.84
CA ALA A 30 -19.60 -21.38 -7.04
C ALA A 30 -19.37 -19.86 -7.13
N ASP A 31 -20.03 -19.16 -8.06
CA ASP A 31 -19.84 -17.73 -8.26
C ASP A 31 -20.57 -16.95 -7.16
N ARG A 32 -19.89 -15.94 -6.61
CA ARG A 32 -20.40 -15.16 -5.49
C ARG A 32 -20.42 -13.69 -5.84
N SER A 33 -21.44 -12.99 -5.37
CA SER A 33 -21.56 -11.54 -5.49
C SER A 33 -21.50 -10.90 -4.12
N TYR A 34 -20.67 -9.87 -4.02
CA TYR A 34 -20.44 -9.10 -2.81
C TYR A 34 -20.87 -7.68 -3.08
N CYS A 35 -21.80 -7.18 -2.28
CA CYS A 35 -22.30 -5.82 -2.42
C CYS A 35 -21.87 -4.98 -1.23
N ALA A 36 -21.24 -3.85 -1.50
CA ALA A 36 -21.04 -2.77 -0.54
C ALA A 36 -22.11 -1.71 -0.75
N GLN A 37 -22.70 -1.21 0.33
CA GLN A 37 -23.68 -0.13 0.29
C GLN A 37 -23.22 0.99 1.22
N CYS A 38 -23.05 2.18 0.66
CA CYS A 38 -22.75 3.39 1.40
C CYS A 38 -24.01 4.25 1.45
N VAL A 39 -24.38 4.69 2.65
CA VAL A 39 -25.53 5.57 2.87
C VAL A 39 -24.99 6.93 3.30
N TYR A 40 -25.25 7.96 2.50
CA TYR A 40 -24.84 9.33 2.75
C TYR A 40 -26.04 10.15 3.20
N VAL A 41 -26.16 10.40 4.50
CA VAL A 41 -27.22 11.23 5.08
C VAL A 41 -26.73 12.68 5.13
N LYS A 42 -27.45 13.63 4.53
CA LYS A 42 -27.13 15.06 4.67
C LYS A 42 -27.61 15.53 6.05
N SER A 43 -26.71 16.05 6.88
CA SER A 43 -27.07 16.58 8.21
C SER A 43 -27.70 17.97 8.10
N HIS A 44 -29.03 18.02 8.03
CA HIS A 44 -29.80 19.18 8.47
C HIS A 44 -30.53 18.83 9.77
N VAL A 45 -30.44 19.76 10.72
CA VAL A 45 -30.94 19.71 12.09
C VAL A 45 -32.48 19.62 12.13
N VAL A 46 -32.98 19.06 13.25
CA VAL A 46 -34.31 19.19 13.90
C VAL A 46 -35.24 17.97 13.76
N GLY A 47 -35.68 17.47 14.93
CA GLY A 47 -36.97 16.81 15.30
C GLY A 47 -37.45 15.63 14.43
N ASP A 48 -37.95 14.52 14.93
CA ASP A 48 -38.74 14.26 16.14
C ASP A 48 -38.70 12.76 16.45
N PHE A 49 -39.15 12.42 17.66
CA PHE A 49 -39.45 11.06 18.13
C PHE A 49 -40.24 10.25 17.10
N GLU A 50 -39.88 8.97 16.91
CA GLU A 50 -40.81 7.83 16.82
C GLU A 50 -40.07 6.53 17.18
N SER A 51 -40.70 5.72 18.02
CA SER A 51 -40.22 4.42 18.49
C SER A 51 -40.81 3.29 17.65
N SER A 52 -39.97 2.42 17.10
CA SER A 52 -40.40 1.11 16.60
C SER A 52 -39.56 0.01 17.24
N LEU A 53 -40.25 -0.84 17.99
CA LEU A 53 -39.80 -2.12 18.52
C LEU A 53 -39.62 -3.10 17.35
N ASP A 54 -38.46 -3.76 17.23
CA ASP A 54 -38.38 -4.96 16.40
C ASP A 54 -37.50 -6.04 17.05
N ILE A 55 -37.94 -7.26 16.79
CA ILE A 55 -37.78 -8.47 17.60
C ILE A 55 -36.45 -9.15 17.27
N SER A 56 -35.82 -9.70 18.30
CA SER A 56 -34.55 -10.41 18.24
C SER A 56 -34.58 -11.59 17.27
N GLU A 57 -33.86 -11.47 16.15
CA GLU A 57 -33.25 -12.62 15.49
C GLU A 57 -31.77 -12.65 15.87
N SER A 58 -31.36 -13.73 16.53
CA SER A 58 -29.97 -13.98 16.86
C SER A 58 -29.15 -14.09 15.58
N LEU A 59 -28.43 -13.02 15.23
CA LEU A 59 -27.37 -13.10 14.23
C LEU A 59 -26.33 -14.12 14.70
N PRO A 60 -25.81 -15.00 13.82
CA PRO A 60 -24.62 -15.77 14.15
C PRO A 60 -23.53 -14.78 14.54
N THR A 61 -22.82 -15.06 15.64
CA THR A 61 -21.60 -14.36 16.01
C THR A 61 -20.62 -14.45 14.84
N GLU A 62 -20.65 -13.49 13.92
CA GLU A 62 -19.48 -13.21 13.09
C GLU A 62 -18.43 -12.70 14.06
N LEU A 63 -17.48 -13.57 14.38
CA LEU A 63 -16.18 -13.13 14.85
C LEU A 63 -15.58 -12.32 13.71
N ALA A 64 -15.95 -11.04 13.61
CA ALA A 64 -15.16 -10.07 12.89
C ALA A 64 -13.77 -10.16 13.52
N PRO A 65 -12.72 -10.57 12.78
CA PRO A 65 -11.38 -10.50 13.31
C PRO A 65 -11.14 -9.02 13.57
N GLN A 66 -11.02 -8.64 14.84
CA GLN A 66 -10.54 -7.33 15.26
C GLN A 66 -9.05 -7.27 14.90
N PHE A 67 -8.74 -7.16 13.61
CA PHE A 67 -7.47 -6.62 13.20
C PHE A 67 -7.55 -5.14 13.50
N ASP A 68 -6.88 -4.77 14.59
CA ASP A 68 -6.73 -3.39 15.03
C ASP A 68 -6.02 -2.60 13.91
N LEU A 69 -6.78 -2.02 12.98
CA LEU A 69 -6.25 -1.20 11.89
C LEU A 69 -5.49 0.02 12.43
N GLU A 70 -5.69 0.35 13.71
CA GLU A 70 -4.96 1.40 14.43
C GLU A 70 -3.51 1.01 14.78
N ALA A 71 -3.13 -0.28 14.69
CA ALA A 71 -1.81 -0.77 15.08
C ALA A 71 -0.79 -0.89 13.93
N MET A 72 -1.16 -0.63 12.67
CA MET A 72 -0.19 -0.68 11.57
C MET A 72 0.66 0.60 11.49
N PRO A 73 1.99 0.51 11.42
CA PRO A 73 2.86 1.68 11.38
C PRO A 73 2.65 2.49 10.09
N LYS A 74 2.53 3.81 10.23
CA LYS A 74 2.39 4.72 9.09
C LYS A 74 3.70 4.83 8.34
N CYS A 75 3.79 4.19 7.18
CA CYS A 75 4.94 4.26 6.30
C CYS A 75 4.99 5.56 5.49
N SER A 76 6.21 6.03 5.22
CA SER A 76 6.50 7.19 4.39
C SER A 76 7.59 6.85 3.37
N TYR A 77 7.49 7.46 2.20
CA TYR A 77 8.47 7.35 1.12
C TYR A 77 8.86 8.75 0.65
N THR A 78 10.16 9.04 0.66
CA THR A 78 10.71 10.35 0.34
C THR A 78 11.91 10.22 -0.59
N ILE A 79 12.17 11.27 -1.36
CA ILE A 79 13.35 11.39 -2.20
C ILE A 79 14.16 12.57 -1.65
N ARG A 80 15.44 12.34 -1.35
CA ARG A 80 16.29 13.29 -0.62
C ARG A 80 17.59 13.56 -1.39
N LYS A 81 18.21 14.71 -1.18
CA LYS A 81 19.46 15.10 -1.87
C LYS A 81 20.67 14.94 -0.94
N GLY A 82 21.76 14.37 -1.46
CA GLY A 82 23.06 14.29 -0.80
C GLY A 82 23.23 13.17 0.24
N SER A 83 22.19 12.80 0.99
CA SER A 83 22.20 11.67 1.93
C SER A 83 20.80 11.16 2.24
N GLU A 84 20.68 10.01 2.92
CA GLU A 84 19.41 9.49 3.44
C GLU A 84 18.78 10.41 4.51
N SER A 85 19.56 11.35 5.06
CA SER A 85 19.14 12.37 6.03
C SER A 85 19.00 13.79 5.43
N GLY A 86 19.26 13.97 4.14
CA GLY A 86 19.30 15.27 3.46
C GLY A 86 17.94 15.96 3.26
N PRO A 87 17.87 17.13 2.62
CA PRO A 87 16.57 17.76 2.34
C PRO A 87 15.74 16.93 1.36
N GLU A 88 14.43 16.85 1.58
CA GLU A 88 13.49 16.26 0.63
C GLU A 88 13.41 17.11 -0.65
N VAL A 89 13.30 16.44 -1.78
CA VAL A 89 13.22 17.06 -3.10
C VAL A 89 12.05 16.49 -3.89
N HIS A 90 11.35 17.38 -4.58
CA HIS A 90 10.27 17.03 -5.52
C HIS A 90 10.67 17.21 -6.99
N TYR A 91 11.83 17.83 -7.22
CA TYR A 91 12.38 18.10 -8.54
C TYR A 91 13.87 17.81 -8.53
N ALA A 92 14.34 17.10 -9.55
CA ALA A 92 15.74 16.79 -9.74
C ALA A 92 16.06 16.74 -11.25
N VAL A 93 17.32 16.98 -11.59
CA VAL A 93 17.81 16.93 -12.97
C VAL A 93 18.35 15.54 -13.27
N VAL A 94 18.14 15.07 -14.51
CA VAL A 94 18.69 13.78 -14.97
C VAL A 94 20.20 13.72 -14.70
N GLY A 95 20.65 12.62 -14.09
CA GLY A 95 22.04 12.39 -13.70
C GLY A 95 22.43 12.87 -12.30
N GLU A 96 21.61 13.69 -11.65
CA GLU A 96 21.81 14.04 -10.23
C GLU A 96 21.68 12.79 -9.35
N SER A 97 22.46 12.74 -8.27
CA SER A 97 22.32 11.70 -7.25
C SER A 97 21.23 12.07 -6.25
N VAL A 98 20.34 11.13 -5.98
CA VAL A 98 19.25 11.24 -5.01
C VAL A 98 19.15 9.96 -4.17
N TYR A 99 18.62 10.10 -2.96
CA TYR A 99 18.39 9.01 -2.04
C TYR A 99 16.89 8.75 -1.94
N HIS A 100 16.48 7.55 -2.28
CA HIS A 100 15.16 7.04 -1.97
C HIS A 100 15.16 6.55 -0.53
N VAL A 101 14.19 6.99 0.27
CA VAL A 101 14.11 6.64 1.69
C VAL A 101 12.71 6.17 2.04
N TRP A 102 12.59 4.93 2.49
CA TRP A 102 11.37 4.33 3.03
C TRP A 102 11.48 4.25 4.54
N ARG A 103 10.47 4.74 5.26
CA ARG A 103 10.47 4.76 6.73
C ARG A 103 9.11 4.40 7.28
N CYS A 104 9.06 3.38 8.13
CA CYS A 104 7.86 2.98 8.86
C CYS A 104 8.21 2.90 10.36
N PRO A 105 7.95 3.96 11.14
CA PRO A 105 8.20 3.94 12.57
C PRO A 105 7.25 2.95 13.25
N GLY A 106 7.81 1.99 13.98
CA GLY A 106 7.06 1.01 14.77
C GLY A 106 7.99 0.30 15.75
N GLU A 107 7.46 -0.05 16.93
CA GLU A 107 8.20 -0.84 17.91
C GLU A 107 8.12 -2.33 17.55
N ASN A 108 9.26 -3.01 17.58
CA ASN A 108 9.36 -4.44 17.24
C ASN A 108 8.82 -4.81 15.85
N THR A 109 8.89 -3.89 14.87
CA THR A 109 8.54 -4.17 13.49
C THR A 109 9.70 -3.89 12.55
N GLY A 110 9.89 -4.74 11.54
CA GLY A 110 10.81 -4.53 10.43
C GLY A 110 10.06 -4.33 9.11
N ILE A 111 10.74 -3.78 8.11
CA ILE A 111 10.19 -3.58 6.77
C ILE A 111 11.02 -4.28 5.71
N LEU A 112 10.36 -4.68 4.62
CA LEU A 112 10.94 -5.10 3.36
C LEU A 112 10.26 -4.33 2.23
N VAL A 113 11.04 -3.57 1.48
CA VAL A 113 10.63 -2.91 0.25
C VAL A 113 10.65 -3.94 -0.87
N GLN A 114 9.51 -4.16 -1.52
CA GLN A 114 9.36 -5.17 -2.57
C GLN A 114 8.43 -4.66 -3.68
N ASN A 115 8.46 -5.31 -4.84
CA ASN A 115 7.57 -5.02 -5.97
C ASN A 115 7.53 -3.52 -6.31
N CYS A 116 8.71 -2.91 -6.49
CA CYS A 116 8.77 -1.52 -6.91
C CYS A 116 8.70 -1.40 -8.42
N PHE A 117 7.92 -0.43 -8.88
CA PHE A 117 7.75 -0.10 -10.28
C PHE A 117 8.04 1.38 -10.52
N VAL A 118 8.66 1.67 -11.65
CA VAL A 118 8.61 3.01 -12.24
C VAL A 118 7.55 3.07 -13.32
N GLU A 119 6.72 4.12 -13.30
CA GLU A 119 5.72 4.36 -14.34
C GLU A 119 5.80 5.76 -14.96
N ASP A 120 5.37 5.86 -16.22
CA ASP A 120 5.33 7.11 -17.00
C ASP A 120 3.98 7.85 -16.95
N GLY A 121 3.02 7.33 -16.18
CA GLY A 121 1.66 7.86 -16.07
C GLY A 121 0.73 7.56 -17.25
N GLN A 122 1.19 6.83 -18.28
CA GLN A 122 0.38 6.34 -19.40
C GLN A 122 0.21 4.81 -19.40
N GLY A 123 0.49 4.18 -18.25
CA GLY A 123 0.33 2.74 -18.04
C GLY A 123 1.57 1.92 -18.37
N ASN A 124 2.65 2.53 -18.88
CA ASN A 124 3.94 1.82 -18.98
C ASN A 124 4.55 1.75 -17.58
N ARG A 125 4.79 0.53 -17.09
CA ARG A 125 5.43 0.26 -15.81
C ARG A 125 6.59 -0.72 -15.97
N ILE A 126 7.70 -0.47 -15.30
CA ILE A 126 8.89 -1.33 -15.31
C ILE A 126 9.21 -1.71 -13.86
N LEU A 127 9.40 -3.00 -13.59
CA LEU A 127 9.81 -3.52 -12.29
C LEU A 127 11.28 -3.16 -12.04
N ILE A 128 11.57 -2.50 -10.92
CA ILE A 128 12.93 -2.09 -10.51
C ILE A 128 13.41 -2.79 -9.24
N ILE A 129 12.48 -3.22 -8.37
CA ILE A 129 12.77 -4.06 -7.20
C ILE A 129 11.79 -5.22 -7.22
N ASP A 130 12.30 -6.44 -7.15
CA ASP A 130 11.49 -7.66 -7.22
C ASP A 130 10.70 -7.94 -5.93
N GLN A 131 9.97 -9.06 -5.93
CA GLN A 131 9.19 -9.51 -4.78
C GLN A 131 10.04 -9.91 -3.56
N ASN A 132 11.34 -10.11 -3.75
CA ASN A 132 12.30 -10.46 -2.71
C ASN A 132 13.11 -9.23 -2.28
N GLY A 133 12.71 -8.02 -2.67
CA GLY A 133 13.42 -6.79 -2.31
C GLY A 133 14.78 -6.60 -2.98
N CYS A 134 15.09 -7.37 -4.03
CA CYS A 134 16.32 -7.25 -4.80
C CYS A 134 16.15 -6.28 -5.97
N GLY A 135 17.14 -5.41 -6.19
CA GLY A 135 17.18 -4.55 -7.37
C GLY A 135 17.31 -5.39 -8.65
N VAL A 136 16.39 -5.20 -9.59
CA VAL A 136 16.37 -5.93 -10.88
C VAL A 136 17.48 -5.46 -11.81
N ASP A 137 17.81 -4.16 -11.75
CA ASP A 137 18.86 -3.53 -12.55
C ASP A 137 19.68 -2.56 -11.70
N GLN A 138 20.95 -2.91 -11.47
CA GLN A 138 21.87 -2.15 -10.62
C GLN A 138 22.20 -0.74 -11.15
N TYR A 139 22.00 -0.48 -12.45
CA TYR A 139 22.22 0.84 -13.04
C TYR A 139 21.03 1.78 -12.85
N VAL A 140 19.83 1.23 -12.70
CA VAL A 140 18.58 1.99 -12.50
C VAL A 140 18.29 2.16 -11.01
N MET A 141 18.29 1.04 -10.27
CA MET A 141 18.09 1.01 -8.83
C MET A 141 18.68 -0.28 -8.27
N ALA A 142 19.79 -0.16 -7.53
CA ALA A 142 20.34 -1.30 -6.81
C ALA A 142 19.45 -1.69 -5.62
N THR A 143 19.77 -2.83 -5.02
CA THR A 143 19.06 -3.38 -3.87
C THR A 143 19.12 -2.43 -2.67
N PRO A 144 17.97 -2.02 -2.09
CA PRO A 144 17.94 -1.12 -0.94
C PRO A 144 18.73 -1.64 0.25
N GLU A 145 19.42 -0.73 0.91
CA GLU A 145 20.09 -0.97 2.19
C GLU A 145 19.12 -0.70 3.34
N TYR A 146 19.22 -1.49 4.40
CA TYR A 146 18.32 -1.41 5.56
C TYR A 146 19.06 -0.89 6.78
N SER A 147 18.39 -0.08 7.58
CA SER A 147 18.92 0.37 8.86
C SER A 147 19.02 -0.79 9.87
N SER A 148 19.88 -0.66 10.86
CA SER A 148 20.10 -1.71 11.87
C SER A 148 18.85 -2.09 12.68
N ASP A 149 17.91 -1.17 12.82
CA ASP A 149 16.61 -1.36 13.46
C ASP A 149 15.53 -1.89 12.50
N LEU A 150 15.84 -2.06 11.21
CA LEU A 150 14.94 -2.54 10.15
C LEU A 150 13.68 -1.69 9.96
N THR A 151 13.59 -0.50 10.55
CA THR A 151 12.43 0.40 10.42
C THR A 151 12.53 1.31 9.20
N SER A 152 13.71 1.37 8.57
CA SER A 152 13.96 2.17 7.39
C SER A 152 14.83 1.45 6.36
N ALA A 153 14.62 1.79 5.10
CA ALA A 153 15.42 1.35 3.98
C ALA A 153 15.79 2.58 3.13
N PHE A 154 16.96 2.55 2.51
CA PHE A 154 17.43 3.62 1.65
C PHE A 154 18.21 3.09 0.45
N GLN A 155 18.17 3.84 -0.64
CA GLN A 155 18.92 3.52 -1.85
C GLN A 155 19.34 4.79 -2.57
N GLU A 156 20.64 4.90 -2.88
CA GLU A 156 21.15 5.94 -3.78
C GLU A 156 20.89 5.55 -5.24
N THR A 157 20.36 6.49 -6.03
CA THR A 157 20.21 6.32 -7.47
C THR A 157 20.61 7.60 -8.21
N ARG A 158 20.94 7.46 -9.49
CA ARG A 158 21.03 8.61 -10.39
C ARG A 158 19.69 8.83 -11.04
N VAL A 159 19.21 10.07 -11.04
CA VAL A 159 17.91 10.43 -11.62
C VAL A 159 17.88 10.07 -13.10
N PHE A 160 16.87 9.31 -13.50
CA PHE A 160 16.61 8.89 -14.86
C PHE A 160 15.17 9.22 -15.26
N LYS A 161 14.87 9.15 -16.55
CA LYS A 161 13.52 9.35 -17.07
C LYS A 161 13.25 8.54 -18.32
N PHE A 162 11.98 8.28 -18.59
CA PHE A 162 11.53 7.78 -19.88
C PHE A 162 11.76 8.83 -20.97
N ALA A 163 12.08 8.38 -22.19
CA ALA A 163 12.24 9.26 -23.34
C ALA A 163 10.94 10.05 -23.57
N GLN A 164 11.05 11.36 -23.83
CA GLN A 164 9.91 12.26 -24.09
C GLN A 164 8.90 12.42 -22.93
N ARG A 165 9.23 11.94 -21.72
CA ARG A 165 8.42 12.14 -20.51
C ARG A 165 9.07 13.17 -19.59
N THR A 166 8.24 13.89 -18.85
CA THR A 166 8.66 14.92 -17.90
C THR A 166 8.40 14.52 -16.44
N ILE A 167 7.62 13.47 -16.22
CA ILE A 167 7.23 12.96 -14.90
C ILE A 167 7.49 11.45 -14.89
N ILE A 168 8.00 10.96 -13.76
CA ILE A 168 8.16 9.54 -13.44
C ILE A 168 7.56 9.33 -12.04
N ARG A 169 6.87 8.19 -11.82
CA ARG A 169 6.39 7.83 -10.49
C ARG A 169 7.00 6.52 -10.03
N PHE A 170 7.36 6.47 -8.76
CA PHE A 170 7.85 5.28 -8.09
C PHE A 170 6.72 4.71 -7.22
N ILE A 171 6.39 3.45 -7.44
CA ILE A 171 5.32 2.75 -6.73
C ILE A 171 5.91 1.48 -6.13
N CYS A 172 5.98 1.42 -4.81
CA CYS A 172 6.55 0.28 -4.07
C CYS A 172 5.52 -0.31 -3.12
N GLN A 173 5.65 -1.61 -2.86
CA GLN A 173 4.95 -2.29 -1.78
C GLN A 173 5.90 -2.44 -0.59
N ILE A 174 5.36 -2.26 0.62
CA ILE A 174 6.11 -2.48 1.86
C ILE A 174 5.48 -3.67 2.57
N ARG A 175 6.28 -4.70 2.82
CA ARG A 175 5.93 -5.80 3.72
C ARG A 175 6.46 -5.47 5.10
N ILE A 176 5.59 -5.56 6.11
CA ILE A 176 5.95 -5.37 7.51
C ILE A 176 6.06 -6.75 8.17
N CYS A 177 7.09 -6.96 8.98
CA CYS A 177 7.26 -8.14 9.84
C CYS A 177 7.36 -7.71 11.29
N LEU A 178 7.06 -8.63 12.21
CA LEU A 178 7.37 -8.48 13.63
C LEU A 178 8.82 -8.94 13.85
N ARG A 179 9.59 -8.17 14.64
CA ARG A 179 11.01 -8.35 14.98
C ARG A 179 11.21 -9.55 15.92
N SER A 180 10.82 -10.70 15.40
CA SER A 180 11.08 -12.07 15.83
C SER A 180 11.82 -12.78 14.67
N ASP A 181 11.99 -14.10 14.72
CA ASP A 181 12.62 -14.93 13.67
C ASP A 181 11.96 -14.80 12.27
N GLU A 182 10.83 -14.09 12.17
CA GLU A 182 10.09 -13.83 10.94
C GLU A 182 10.75 -12.76 10.05
N CYS A 183 11.42 -11.75 10.64
CA CYS A 183 12.11 -10.72 9.86
C CYS A 183 13.43 -11.23 9.25
N GLU A 184 14.11 -12.20 9.87
CA GLU A 184 15.35 -12.79 9.34
C GLU A 184 15.10 -13.59 8.05
N LYS A 185 13.86 -14.05 7.85
CA LYS A 185 13.40 -14.74 6.64
C LYS A 185 12.92 -13.78 5.56
N LEU A 186 12.86 -12.46 5.83
CA LEU A 186 12.65 -11.47 4.79
C LEU A 186 13.93 -11.36 4.01
N THR A 187 13.96 -11.99 2.85
CA THR A 187 15.14 -11.99 2.01
C THR A 187 15.44 -10.57 1.55
N VAL A 188 16.66 -10.14 1.82
CA VAL A 188 17.55 -9.51 0.85
C VAL A 188 18.83 -10.36 0.90
N GLY A 189 18.88 -11.38 0.02
CA GLY A 189 20.01 -12.33 -0.15
C GLY A 189 20.63 -12.87 1.15
N GLY A 190 20.14 -14.01 1.65
CA GLY A 190 20.55 -14.66 2.90
C GLY A 190 22.00 -14.45 3.36
N ASN A 191 22.21 -13.39 4.14
CA ASN A 191 23.22 -13.20 5.16
C ASN A 191 23.01 -11.80 5.74
N PHE A 192 22.13 -11.70 6.75
CA PHE A 192 22.22 -10.63 7.73
C PHE A 192 23.48 -10.88 8.58
N SER A 193 24.65 -10.56 8.02
CA SER A 193 25.89 -10.52 8.79
C SER A 193 25.88 -9.27 9.67
N PHE A 194 25.39 -9.47 10.88
CA PHE A 194 25.69 -8.60 12.02
C PHE A 194 27.22 -8.51 12.15
N GLY A 195 27.80 -7.34 11.82
CA GLY A 195 29.19 -7.04 12.12
C GLY A 195 29.99 -6.45 10.96
N LYS A 196 29.95 -5.13 10.85
CA LYS A 196 31.17 -4.35 10.61
C LYS A 196 31.15 -3.12 11.52
N LYS A 197 31.46 -3.36 12.79
CA LYS A 197 32.13 -2.34 13.61
C LYS A 197 33.63 -2.51 13.37
N THR A 198 34.24 -1.43 12.89
CA THR A 198 35.68 -1.08 12.98
C THR A 198 36.71 -2.11 12.56
#